data_AF-A0A379W7N8-F1
#
_entry.id   AF-A0A379W7N8-F1
#
_cell.length_a   1.000
_cell.length_b   1.000
_cell.length_c   1.000
_cell.angle_alpha   90.00
_cell.angle_beta   90.00
_cell.angle_gamma   90.00
#
_symmetry.space_group_name_H-M   'P 1'
#
loop_
_entity.id
_entity.type
_entity.pdbx_description
1 polymer ?
#
loop_
_entity_poly.entity_id
_entity_poly.type
_entity_poly.pdbx_seq_one_letter_code
_entity_poly.pdbx_strand_id
1 'polypeptide(L)' 'MLKDLGIDVTVGGFLGKDNQDGFQQLFSELGIANRFQVVQGRTRINVKLTEKDGEVTDFNFSGFDVTPADWERFVTTP' A
#
# COMPACT_ATOMS: atom_id res chain seq x y z
N MET A 1 -2.80 14.93 -6.47
CA MET A 1 -3.62 13.80 -5.96
C MET A 1 -5.06 14.26 -5.79
N LEU A 2 -6.05 13.36 -5.79
CA LEU A 2 -7.47 13.73 -5.60
C LEU A 2 -7.70 14.49 -4.28
N LYS A 3 -6.96 14.13 -3.21
CA LYS A 3 -7.01 14.82 -1.93
C LYS A 3 -6.54 16.29 -2.01
N ASP A 4 -5.55 16.60 -2.85
CA ASP A 4 -5.05 17.97 -3.06
C ASP A 4 -6.11 18.88 -3.74
N LEU A 5 -7.10 18.27 -4.40
CA LEU A 5 -8.24 18.97 -4.99
C LEU A 5 -9.40 19.13 -3.98
N GLY A 6 -9.20 18.78 -2.72
CA GLY A 6 -10.23 18.85 -1.67
C GLY A 6 -11.25 17.72 -1.72
N ILE A 7 -10.99 16.64 -2.46
CA ILE A 7 -11.90 15.50 -2.57
C ILE A 7 -11.59 14.49 -1.46
N ASP A 8 -12.62 14.09 -0.70
CA ASP A 8 -12.48 13.02 0.27
C ASP A 8 -12.32 11.66 -0.41
N VAL A 9 -11.28 10.94 -0.02
CA VAL A 9 -10.90 9.66 -0.59
C VAL A 9 -10.81 8.60 0.48
N THR A 10 -11.20 7.40 0.10
CA THR A 10 -10.98 6.17 0.87
C THR A 10 -10.01 5.28 0.09
N VAL A 11 -9.04 4.72 0.79
CA VAL A 11 -8.08 3.75 0.23
C VAL A 11 -8.33 2.37 0.82
N GLY A 12 -8.17 1.33 0.01
CA GLY A 12 -8.40 -0.06 0.43
C GLY A 12 -7.56 -1.04 -0.40
N GLY A 13 -7.53 -2.29 0.06
CA GLY A 13 -6.69 -3.35 -0.50
C GLY A 13 -6.02 -4.15 0.62
N PHE A 14 -4.80 -4.63 0.38
CA PHE A 14 -4.00 -5.37 1.36
C PHE A 14 -2.74 -4.64 1.80
N LEU A 15 -2.42 -4.73 3.10
CA LEU A 15 -1.13 -4.34 3.67
C LEU A 15 -0.49 -5.52 4.39
N GLY A 16 0.81 -5.67 4.22
CA GLY A 16 1.60 -6.62 4.99
C GLY A 16 1.78 -6.12 6.42
N LYS A 17 1.49 -6.99 7.38
CA LYS A 17 1.58 -6.72 8.81
C LYS A 17 2.95 -6.20 9.25
N ASP A 18 4.02 -6.66 8.60
CA ASP A 18 5.40 -6.43 9.04
C ASP A 18 5.91 -5.00 8.79
N ASN A 19 5.26 -4.24 7.90
CA ASN A 19 5.66 -2.86 7.56
C ASN A 19 4.46 -1.93 7.30
N GLN A 20 3.32 -2.21 7.93
CA GLN A 20 2.09 -1.43 7.78
C GLN A 20 2.15 -0.03 8.43
N ASP A 21 2.95 0.14 9.49
CA ASP A 21 2.89 1.32 10.36
C ASP A 21 3.15 2.63 9.59
N GLY A 22 4.10 2.62 8.66
CA GLY A 22 4.40 3.77 7.81
C GLY A 22 3.23 4.17 6.90
N PHE A 23 2.44 3.20 6.42
CA PHE A 23 1.24 3.49 5.63
C PHE A 23 0.12 4.06 6.49
N GLN A 24 -0.10 3.50 7.68
CA GLN A 24 -1.12 3.99 8.61
C GLN A 24 -0.83 5.42 9.03
N GLN A 25 0.43 5.72 9.34
CA GLN A 25 0.87 7.07 9.67
C GLN A 25 0.61 8.04 8.50
N LEU A 26 1.01 7.66 7.28
CA LEU A 26 0.80 8.49 6.10
C LEU A 26 -0.69 8.79 5.84
N PHE A 27 -1.57 7.80 5.97
CA PHE A 27 -3.01 8.02 5.78
C PHE A 27 -3.60 8.94 6.84
N SER A 28 -3.14 8.82 8.09
CA SER A 28 -3.53 9.71 9.18
C SER A 28 -3.10 11.15 8.92
N GLU A 29 -1.84 11.37 8.54
CA GLU A 29 -1.28 12.69 8.24
C GLU A 29 -1.99 13.38 7.07
N LEU A 30 -2.42 12.61 6.06
CA LEU A 30 -3.12 13.11 4.89
C LEU A 30 -4.65 13.18 5.06
N GLY A 31 -5.21 12.75 6.20
CA GLY A 31 -6.65 12.70 6.42
C GLY A 31 -7.38 11.82 5.41
N ILE A 32 -6.79 10.67 5.06
CA ILE A 32 -7.33 9.69 4.12
C ILE A 32 -8.00 8.56 4.90
N ALA A 33 -9.24 8.23 4.54
CA ALA A 33 -9.94 7.10 5.15
C ALA A 33 -9.28 5.77 4.74
N ASN A 34 -8.81 5.00 5.73
CA ASN A 34 -8.12 3.74 5.51
C ASN A 34 -9.05 2.53 5.71
N ARG A 35 -9.19 1.70 4.68
CA ARG A 35 -9.94 0.43 4.66
C ARG A 35 -9.07 -0.76 4.20
N PHE A 36 -7.75 -0.66 4.32
CA PHE A 36 -6.87 -1.78 4.02
C PHE A 36 -7.07 -2.93 5.01
N GLN A 37 -7.11 -4.16 4.49
CA GLN A 37 -7.02 -5.37 5.30
C GLN A 37 -5.56 -5.76 5.50
N VAL A 38 -5.21 -6.09 6.74
CA VAL A 38 -3.85 -6.49 7.10
C VAL A 38 -3.70 -8.01 6.96
N VAL A 39 -2.66 -8.44 6.24
CA VAL A 39 -2.33 -9.84 5.97
C VAL A 39 -0.92 -10.16 6.44
N GLN A 40 -0.60 -11.44 6.59
CA GLN A 40 0.74 -11.87 7.01
C GLN A 40 1.80 -11.49 5.98
N GLY A 41 3.01 -11.17 6.45
CA GLY A 41 4.15 -10.81 5.61
C GLY A 41 4.29 -9.30 5.40
N ARG A 42 5.02 -8.93 4.35
CA ARG A 42 5.50 -7.55 4.12
C ARG A 42 4.95 -6.98 2.81
N THR A 43 4.41 -5.76 2.86
CA THR A 43 4.08 -4.99 1.64
C THR A 43 5.35 -4.81 0.83
N ARG A 44 5.27 -5.10 -0.48
CA ARG A 44 6.42 -5.03 -1.41
C ARG A 44 7.17 -3.70 -1.29
N ILE A 45 8.47 -3.77 -1.48
CA ILE A 45 9.31 -2.58 -1.64
C ILE A 45 9.64 -2.48 -3.13
N ASN A 46 9.56 -1.27 -3.67
CA ASN A 46 10.05 -0.96 -5.01
C ASN A 46 11.20 0.03 -4.82
N VAL A 47 12.35 -0.24 -5.44
CA VAL A 47 13.52 0.63 -5.40
C VAL A 47 13.76 1.16 -6.80
N LYS A 48 13.92 2.48 -6.92
CA LYS A 48 14.27 3.15 -8.17
C LYS A 48 15.68 3.71 -8.02
N LEU A 49 16.60 3.30 -8.89
CA LEU A 49 17.93 3.87 -9.00
C LEU A 49 17.92 4.85 -10.17
N THR A 50 18.22 6.13 -9.89
CA THR A 50 18.28 7.18 -10.91
C THR A 50 19.71 7.65 -11.07
N GLU A 51 20.21 7.61 -12.30
CA GLU A 51 21.53 8.09 -12.67
C GLU A 51 21.49 9.55 -13.14
N LYS A 52 22.67 10.20 -13.19
CA LYS A 52 22.76 11.64 -13.48
C LYS A 52 22.34 12.02 -14.89
N ASP A 53 22.45 11.08 -15.82
CA ASP A 53 22.02 11.21 -17.22
C ASP A 53 20.52 10.95 -17.41
N GLY A 54 19.81 10.59 -16.34
CA GLY A 54 18.37 10.35 -16.34
C GLY A 54 17.98 8.90 -16.59
N GLU A 55 18.93 7.96 -16.68
CA GLU A 55 18.59 6.55 -16.69
C GLU A 55 17.98 6.12 -15.35
N VAL A 56 16.94 5.28 -15.42
CA VAL A 56 16.26 4.74 -14.24
C VAL A 56 16.24 3.23 -14.29
N THR A 57 16.81 2.59 -13.28
CA THR A 57 16.73 1.15 -13.06
C THR A 57 15.76 0.84 -11.94
N ASP A 58 14.77 -0.02 -12.23
CA ASP A 58 13.72 -0.40 -11.29
C ASP A 58 13.93 -1.82 -10.72
N PHE A 59 13.93 -1.93 -9.39
CA PHE A 59 13.89 -3.20 -8.67
C PHE A 59 12.54 -3.35 -7.98
N ASN A 60 11.71 -4.28 -8.47
CA ASN A 60 10.40 -4.58 -7.90
C ASN A 60 10.47 -5.90 -7.13
N PHE A 61 10.46 -5.83 -5.79
CA PHE A 61 10.49 -7.03 -4.96
C PHE A 61 9.10 -7.65 -4.82
N SER A 62 9.05 -8.96 -4.60
CA SER A 62 7.81 -9.64 -4.22
C SER A 62 7.31 -9.12 -2.87
N GLY A 63 5.98 -9.10 -2.71
CA GLY A 63 5.33 -8.77 -1.45
C GLY A 63 4.94 -10.02 -0.67
N PHE A 64 3.82 -9.93 0.02
CA PHE A 64 3.13 -11.06 0.65
C PHE A 64 2.31 -11.86 -0.38
N ASP A 65 2.00 -13.11 -0.02
CA ASP A 65 0.96 -13.91 -0.66
C ASP A 65 -0.38 -13.67 0.03
N VAL A 66 -1.45 -13.51 -0.77
CA VAL A 66 -2.81 -13.40 -0.25
C VAL A 66 -3.40 -14.80 -0.17
N THR A 67 -3.70 -15.25 1.05
CA THR A 67 -4.32 -16.57 1.25
C THR A 67 -5.77 -16.57 0.73
N PRO A 68 -6.34 -17.72 0.35
CA PRO A 68 -7.76 -17.80 0.00
C PRO A 68 -8.70 -17.26 1.08
N ALA A 69 -8.35 -17.44 2.37
CA ALA A 69 -9.13 -16.92 3.49
C ALA A 69 -9.04 -15.38 3.60
N ASP A 70 -7.84 -14.81 3.43
CA ASP A 70 -7.68 -13.35 3.40
C ASP A 70 -8.42 -12.73 2.20
N TRP A 71 -8.41 -13.42 1.06
CA TRP A 71 -9.18 -13.01 -0.12
C TRP A 71 -10.69 -13.06 0.12
N GLU A 72 -11.20 -14.15 0.71
CA GLU A 72 -12.61 -14.29 1.05
C GLU A 72 -13.05 -13.18 2.02
N ARG A 73 -12.24 -12.90 3.06
CA ARG A 73 -12.48 -11.78 3.98
C ARG A 73 -12.50 -10.43 3.26
N PHE A 74 -11.63 -10.23 2.27
CA PHE A 74 -11.57 -9.00 1.49
C PHE A 74 -12.83 -8.75 0.66
N VAL A 75 -13.35 -9.77 -0.01
CA VAL A 75 -14.53 -9.60 -0.88
C VAL A 75 -15.86 -9.61 -0.14
N THR A 76 -15.88 -10.11 1.10
CA THR A 76 -17.12 -10.21 1.91
C THR A 76 -17.26 -9.12 2.97
N THR A 77 -16.19 -8.42 3.31
CA THR A 77 -16.20 -7.34 4.31
C THR A 77 -16.09 -5.98 3.63
N PRO A 78 -17.15 -5.14 3.66
CA PRO A 78 -17.11 -3.79 3.09
C PRO A 78 -16.22 -2.80 3.87
#